data_AF-R2QGE4-F1
#
_entry.id   AF-R2QGE4-F1
#
_cell.length_a   1.000
_cell.length_b   1.000
_cell.length_c   1.000
_cell.angle_alpha   90.00
_cell.angle_beta   90.00
_cell.angle_gamma   90.00
#
_symmetry.space_group_name_H-M   'P 1'
#
loop_
_entity.id
_entity.type
_entity.pdbx_description
1 polymer ?
#
loop_
_entity_poly.entity_id
_entity_poly.type
_entity_poly.pdbx_seq_one_letter_code
_entity_poly.pdbx_strand_id
1 'polypeptide(L)'
;MKKKVRISLLTLMAIVMIGWLIQAKSSFLYSDPVMRVEESSIQAAENRQEVKGSLLNRSGTVTINETYYDNEGLSPAYQKGDQLVLQKQGGKWQVLSLKRDGYVFILVGIFIWIVLLISGRKGIYTLIGLSLNSLLLVLFLWINLHNRSLPLLFLMSIYTVLAVLIAMGTSYGFKNLDLRKIVGTLLSVFLAFIICLVAMNQLGDNGIWFEEMQFVTRPYRSVFLGGLLIGAIGASMDNIVTIISSLDEIQAKNHQLSVKQLVRSGQEIAQDTASSMINVLMFAYLSGAIPSFVFNLANGWTFRDTFGLHLSLEILRAICGGFAIVLSVPIALAAFIAAENLKRGRKT
;
A
#
# COMPACT_ATOMS: atom_id res chain seq x y z
N MET A 1 -23.05 21.57 17.54
CA MET A 1 -22.04 21.61 16.47
C MET A 1 -20.76 22.35 16.84
N LYS A 2 -20.81 23.60 17.34
CA LYS A 2 -19.61 24.43 17.63
C LYS A 2 -18.55 23.77 18.54
N LYS A 3 -18.95 22.98 19.56
CA LYS A 3 -18.03 22.29 20.48
C LYS A 3 -17.23 21.15 19.80
N LYS A 4 -17.88 20.32 18.97
CA LYS A 4 -17.20 19.23 18.23
C LYS A 4 -16.21 19.78 17.21
N VAL A 5 -16.59 20.83 16.48
CA VAL A 5 -15.71 21.51 15.52
C VAL A 5 -14.49 22.10 16.21
N ARG A 6 -14.66 22.77 17.37
CA ARG A 6 -13.54 23.27 18.17
C ARG A 6 -12.59 22.17 18.65
N ILE A 7 -13.12 21.04 19.13
CA ILE A 7 -12.28 19.90 19.56
C ILE A 7 -11.51 19.31 18.37
N SER A 8 -12.14 19.20 17.20
CA SER A 8 -11.48 18.73 15.98
C SER A 8 -10.34 19.67 15.55
N LEU A 9 -10.57 20.98 15.59
CA LEU A 9 -9.53 21.97 15.27
C LEU A 9 -8.37 21.94 16.27
N LEU A 10 -8.65 21.80 17.57
CA LEU A 10 -7.62 21.70 18.60
C LEU A 10 -6.77 20.43 18.44
N THR A 11 -7.38 19.30 18.08
CA THR A 11 -6.64 18.05 17.83
C THR A 11 -5.76 18.15 16.61
N LEU A 12 -6.23 18.77 15.51
CA LEU A 12 -5.40 19.04 14.33
C LEU A 12 -4.21 19.94 14.68
N MET A 13 -4.45 21.02 15.42
CA MET A 13 -3.39 21.95 15.83
C MET A 13 -2.37 21.25 16.75
N ALA A 14 -2.83 20.36 17.63
CA ALA A 14 -1.95 19.55 18.47
C ALA A 14 -1.07 18.59 17.64
N ILE A 15 -1.62 17.91 16.61
CA ILE A 15 -0.85 17.04 15.71
C ILE A 15 0.28 17.82 15.03
N VAL A 16 -0.05 19.01 14.51
CA VAL A 16 0.94 19.88 13.86
C VAL A 16 2.00 20.33 14.87
N MET A 17 1.61 20.81 16.05
CA MET A 17 2.55 21.26 17.07
C MET A 17 3.46 20.13 17.57
N ILE A 18 2.92 18.93 17.80
CA ILE A 18 3.70 17.76 18.22
C ILE A 18 4.68 17.38 17.11
N GLY A 19 4.25 17.35 15.85
CA GLY A 19 5.14 17.07 14.73
C GLY A 19 6.27 18.08 14.57
N TRP A 20 6.01 19.37 14.76
CA TRP A 20 7.03 20.40 14.82
C TRP A 20 8.00 20.20 16.00
N LEU A 21 7.47 19.80 17.16
CA LEU A 21 8.29 19.51 18.35
C LEU A 21 9.18 18.28 18.13
N ILE A 22 8.66 17.24 17.47
CA ILE A 22 9.43 16.07 17.05
C ILE A 22 10.55 16.53 16.11
N GLN A 23 10.23 17.24 15.02
CA GLN A 23 11.24 17.74 14.08
C GLN A 23 12.34 18.54 14.81
N ALA A 24 11.98 19.38 15.76
CA ALA A 24 12.93 20.21 16.50
C ALA A 24 13.80 19.41 17.48
N LYS A 25 13.22 18.47 18.23
CA LYS A 25 13.87 17.86 19.42
C LYS A 25 14.24 16.38 19.28
N SER A 26 13.70 15.66 18.30
CA SER A 26 13.96 14.21 18.16
C SER A 26 15.41 13.89 17.80
N SER A 27 16.25 14.88 17.50
CA SER A 27 17.66 14.70 17.16
C SER A 27 18.46 13.94 18.22
N PHE A 28 18.02 13.98 19.49
CA PHE A 28 18.63 13.23 20.59
C PHE A 28 18.39 11.71 20.51
N LEU A 29 17.31 11.27 19.85
CA LEU A 29 16.95 9.85 19.71
C LEU A 29 17.77 9.15 18.61
N TYR A 30 18.52 9.90 17.79
CA TYR A 30 19.34 9.35 16.72
C TYR A 30 20.69 8.87 17.28
N SER A 31 21.10 7.65 16.95
CA SER A 31 22.46 7.15 17.22
C SER A 31 23.51 7.94 16.44
N ASP A 32 23.15 8.33 15.22
CA ASP A 32 24.01 9.06 14.30
C ASP A 32 23.95 10.58 14.55
N PRO A 33 25.06 11.31 14.35
CA PRO A 33 25.08 12.77 14.51
C PRO A 33 24.11 13.47 13.56
N VAL A 34 23.30 14.37 14.11
CA VAL A 34 22.39 15.20 13.33
C VAL A 34 22.92 16.63 13.29
N MET A 35 23.09 17.19 12.09
CA MET A 35 23.53 18.56 11.85
C MET A 35 22.37 19.44 11.41
N ARG A 36 22.30 20.69 11.87
CA ARG A 36 21.41 21.71 11.33
C ARG A 36 22.18 22.63 10.38
N VAL A 37 21.68 22.79 9.16
CA VAL A 37 22.30 23.67 8.16
C VAL A 37 22.11 25.13 8.55
N GLU A 38 23.21 25.86 8.67
CA GLU A 38 23.23 27.31 8.95
C GLU A 38 23.54 28.10 7.68
N GLU A 39 24.48 27.59 6.88
CA GLU A 39 24.89 28.14 5.60
C GLU A 39 25.09 27.02 4.58
N SER A 40 24.66 27.28 3.35
CA SER A 40 24.81 26.40 2.21
C SER A 40 25.30 27.22 1.02
N SER A 41 26.48 26.90 0.49
CA SER A 41 27.02 27.53 -0.71
C SER A 41 27.09 26.51 -1.84
N ILE A 42 26.45 26.82 -2.97
CA ILE A 42 26.42 25.95 -4.15
C ILE A 42 27.38 26.53 -5.18
N GLN A 43 28.39 25.74 -5.53
CA GLN A 43 29.33 26.01 -6.61
C GLN A 43 28.90 25.18 -7.83
N ALA A 44 27.91 25.70 -8.57
CA ALA A 44 27.33 25.01 -9.72
C ALA A 44 28.35 24.68 -10.83
N ALA A 45 29.41 25.48 -10.96
CA ALA A 45 30.49 25.23 -11.93
C ALA A 45 31.37 24.01 -11.60
N GLU A 46 31.45 23.61 -10.31
CA GLU A 46 32.24 22.46 -9.86
C GLU A 46 31.37 21.26 -9.45
N ASN A 47 30.04 21.33 -9.63
CA ASN A 47 29.08 20.35 -9.11
C ASN A 47 29.29 20.07 -7.62
N ARG A 48 29.51 21.11 -6.83
CA ARG A 48 29.79 21.00 -5.39
C ARG A 48 28.88 21.86 -4.56
N GLN A 49 28.55 21.37 -3.38
CA GLN A 49 27.85 22.11 -2.34
C GLN A 49 28.64 22.01 -1.03
N GLU A 50 29.01 23.16 -0.49
CA GLU A 50 29.57 23.28 0.86
C GLU A 50 28.44 23.60 1.84
N VAL A 51 28.30 22.77 2.87
CA VAL A 51 27.26 22.89 3.89
C VAL A 51 27.93 23.04 5.25
N LYS A 52 27.62 24.13 5.94
CA LYS A 52 28.09 24.40 7.31
C LYS A 52 26.92 24.34 8.27
N GLY A 53 27.15 23.68 9.40
CA GLY A 53 26.11 23.53 10.40
C GLY A 53 26.61 23.12 11.77
N SER A 54 25.75 23.33 12.76
CA SER A 54 25.96 22.91 14.14
C SER A 54 25.36 21.52 14.37
N LEU A 55 26.05 20.68 15.14
CA LEU A 55 25.52 19.38 15.56
C LEU A 55 24.46 19.59 16.65
N LEU A 56 23.31 18.96 16.48
CA LEU A 56 22.18 19.03 17.42
C LEU A 56 22.25 17.98 18.53
N ASN A 57 22.89 16.84 18.27
CA ASN A 57 23.01 15.73 19.24
C ASN A 57 24.41 15.65 19.89
N ARG A 58 25.39 16.38 19.37
CA ARG A 58 26.76 16.41 19.88
C ARG A 58 27.27 17.85 19.87
N SER A 59 28.28 18.16 20.66
CA SER A 59 28.95 19.46 20.61
C SER A 59 29.87 19.55 19.40
N GLY A 60 29.77 20.64 18.63
CA GLY A 60 30.67 20.96 17.53
C GLY A 60 29.96 21.47 16.27
N THR A 61 30.73 22.14 15.41
CA THR A 61 30.32 22.52 14.06
C THR A 61 31.00 21.60 13.06
N VAL A 62 30.28 21.27 11.98
CA VAL A 62 30.78 20.42 10.90
C VAL A 62 30.61 21.16 9.58
N THR A 63 31.63 21.07 8.74
CA THR A 63 31.58 21.49 7.33
C THR A 63 31.63 20.25 6.47
N ILE A 64 30.70 20.15 5.52
CA ILE A 64 30.57 19.01 4.62
C ILE A 64 30.65 19.55 3.19
N ASN A 65 31.46 18.88 2.37
CA ASN A 65 31.53 19.14 0.94
C ASN A 65 30.90 17.95 0.23
N GLU A 66 29.72 18.14 -0.31
CA GLU A 66 28.99 17.13 -1.09
C GLU A 66 29.01 17.48 -2.57
N THR A 67 28.80 16.47 -3.41
CA THR A 67 28.60 16.67 -4.84
C THR A 67 27.14 17.10 -5.05
N TYR A 68 26.91 18.10 -5.89
CA TYR A 68 25.60 18.67 -6.16
C TYR A 68 25.30 18.71 -7.65
N TYR A 69 24.10 18.27 -8.02
CA TYR A 69 23.54 18.40 -9.36
C TYR A 69 22.09 18.90 -9.24
N ASP A 70 21.70 19.85 -10.10
CA ASP A 70 20.41 20.56 -10.00
C ASP A 70 19.16 19.65 -10.02
N ASN A 71 19.24 18.46 -10.61
CA ASN A 71 18.11 17.54 -10.79
C ASN A 71 18.28 16.19 -10.08
N GLU A 72 19.22 16.08 -9.14
CA GLU A 72 19.51 14.81 -8.47
C GLU A 72 18.71 14.63 -7.18
N GLY A 73 18.10 13.45 -7.01
CA GLY A 73 17.31 13.12 -5.82
C GLY A 73 18.14 12.65 -4.62
N LEU A 74 19.40 12.28 -4.83
CA LEU A 74 20.30 11.74 -3.79
C LEU A 74 20.92 12.85 -2.94
N SER A 75 21.35 13.94 -3.57
CA SER A 75 21.97 15.11 -2.92
C SER A 75 21.23 16.40 -3.32
N PRO A 76 20.02 16.63 -2.80
CA PRO A 76 19.27 17.83 -3.12
C PRO A 76 19.97 19.08 -2.55
N ALA A 77 19.65 20.24 -3.11
CA ALA A 77 20.12 21.52 -2.60
C ALA A 77 19.65 21.71 -1.15
N TYR A 78 20.57 21.55 -0.19
CA TYR A 78 20.26 21.79 1.22
C TYR A 78 20.02 23.27 1.49
N GLN A 79 18.95 23.57 2.23
CA GLN A 79 18.56 24.93 2.60
C GLN A 79 18.87 25.22 4.07
N LYS A 80 18.99 26.51 4.40
CA LYS A 80 19.15 26.95 5.79
C LYS A 80 17.99 26.44 6.65
N GLY A 81 18.33 25.75 7.72
CA GLY A 81 17.37 25.15 8.66
C GLY A 81 17.12 23.66 8.45
N ASP A 82 17.59 23.06 7.34
CA ASP A 82 17.51 21.62 7.13
C ASP A 82 18.28 20.86 8.21
N GLN A 83 17.80 19.66 8.53
CA GLN A 83 18.44 18.76 9.47
C GLN A 83 18.96 17.53 8.73
N LEU A 84 20.26 17.27 8.84
CA LEU A 84 20.96 16.21 8.10
C LEU A 84 21.46 15.16 9.09
N VAL A 85 21.19 13.89 8.81
CA VAL A 85 21.79 12.77 9.55
C VAL A 85 23.13 12.46 8.89
N LEU A 86 24.18 12.45 9.69
CA LEU A 86 25.55 12.28 9.21
C LEU A 86 26.12 10.94 9.65
N GLN A 87 26.91 10.33 8.78
CA GLN A 87 27.73 9.17 9.12
C GLN A 87 29.20 9.51 8.89
N LYS A 88 30.08 8.99 9.76
CA LYS A 88 31.52 9.13 9.58
C LYS A 88 32.07 7.88 8.88
N GLN A 89 32.43 8.01 7.60
CA GLN A 89 33.04 6.93 6.82
C GLN A 89 34.48 7.32 6.44
N GLY A 90 35.46 6.48 6.80
CA GLY A 90 36.87 6.73 6.44
C GLY A 90 37.47 8.04 6.96
N GLY A 91 36.94 8.58 8.07
CA GLY A 91 37.40 9.86 8.65
C GLY A 91 36.69 11.11 8.12
N LYS A 92 35.91 11.00 7.04
CA LYS A 92 35.10 12.10 6.47
C LYS A 92 33.64 12.01 6.93
N TRP A 93 32.98 13.15 7.02
CA TRP A 93 31.53 13.22 7.23
C TRP A 93 30.81 13.09 5.90
N GLN A 94 29.81 12.22 5.84
CA GLN A 94 28.92 12.05 4.70
C GLN A 94 27.47 12.23 5.15
N VAL A 95 26.66 12.85 4.30
CA VAL A 95 25.22 12.95 4.54
C VAL A 95 24.56 11.61 4.24
N LEU A 96 23.90 11.02 5.23
CA LEU A 96 23.15 9.78 5.07
C LEU A 96 21.74 10.06 4.55
N SER A 97 21.06 11.03 5.17
CA SER A 97 19.68 11.40 4.81
C SER A 97 19.25 12.72 5.44
N LEU A 98 18.19 13.34 4.89
CA LEU A 98 17.48 14.42 5.58
C LEU A 98 16.60 13.87 6.69
N LYS A 99 16.68 14.48 7.86
CA LYS A 99 15.77 14.23 8.97
C LYS A 99 14.41 14.85 8.66
N ARG A 100 13.41 14.01 8.36
CA ARG A 100 12.03 14.42 8.04
C ARG A 100 10.97 13.72 8.90
N ASP A 101 11.38 13.18 10.03
CA ASP A 101 10.52 12.41 10.94
C ASP A 101 9.31 13.21 11.45
N GLY A 102 9.50 14.49 11.80
CA GLY A 102 8.41 15.36 12.22
C GLY A 102 7.42 15.65 11.07
N TYR A 103 7.91 15.91 9.85
CA TYR A 103 7.03 16.13 8.69
C TYR A 103 6.22 14.87 8.33
N VAL A 104 6.85 13.70 8.36
CA VAL A 104 6.18 12.42 8.14
C VAL A 104 5.12 12.19 9.22
N PHE A 105 5.42 12.50 10.50
CA PHE A 105 4.45 12.41 11.58
C PHE A 105 3.24 13.33 11.36
N ILE A 106 3.45 14.57 10.91
CA ILE A 106 2.35 15.50 10.60
C ILE A 106 1.47 14.93 9.49
N LEU A 107 2.07 14.45 8.40
CA LEU A 107 1.33 13.92 7.25
C LEU A 107 0.48 12.71 7.65
N VAL A 108 1.08 11.73 8.33
CA VAL A 108 0.39 10.54 8.83
C VAL A 108 -0.67 10.90 9.87
N GLY A 109 -0.36 11.84 10.76
CA GLY A 109 -1.29 12.34 11.77
C GLY A 109 -2.52 13.02 11.16
N ILE A 110 -2.32 13.86 10.14
CA ILE A 110 -3.42 14.49 9.39
C ILE A 110 -4.27 13.43 8.68
N PHE A 111 -3.64 12.45 8.03
CA PHE A 111 -4.36 11.35 7.38
C PHE A 111 -5.25 10.58 8.37
N ILE A 112 -4.70 10.16 9.51
CA ILE A 112 -5.43 9.50 10.58
C ILE A 112 -6.57 10.40 11.09
N TRP A 113 -6.30 11.68 11.30
CA TRP A 113 -7.30 12.64 11.77
C TRP A 113 -8.48 12.78 10.79
N ILE A 114 -8.22 12.87 9.48
CA ILE A 114 -9.25 12.93 8.44
C ILE A 114 -10.10 11.65 8.45
N VAL A 115 -9.45 10.48 8.51
CA VAL A 115 -10.16 9.18 8.58
C VAL A 115 -11.07 9.12 9.80
N LEU A 116 -10.58 9.55 10.98
CA LEU A 116 -11.37 9.57 12.21
C LEU A 116 -12.51 10.59 12.16
N LEU A 117 -12.32 11.71 11.47
CA LEU A 117 -13.34 12.74 11.29
C LEU A 117 -14.50 12.22 10.42
N ILE A 118 -14.20 11.57 9.30
CA ILE A 118 -15.19 11.08 8.33
C ILE A 118 -15.83 9.77 8.82
N SER A 119 -15.03 8.79 9.25
CA SER A 119 -15.48 7.43 9.58
C SER A 119 -15.82 7.23 11.06
N GLY A 120 -15.54 8.21 11.91
CA GLY A 120 -15.84 8.16 13.36
C GLY A 120 -15.23 6.94 14.05
N ARG A 121 -16.03 6.24 14.88
CA ARG A 121 -15.58 5.01 15.57
C ARG A 121 -15.20 3.89 14.60
N LYS A 122 -15.86 3.78 13.44
CA LYS A 122 -15.52 2.78 12.42
C LYS A 122 -14.13 3.03 11.82
N GLY A 123 -13.70 4.30 11.76
CA GLY A 123 -12.35 4.69 11.33
C GLY A 123 -11.26 4.10 12.24
N ILE A 124 -11.48 4.08 13.57
CA ILE A 124 -10.54 3.47 14.52
C ILE A 124 -10.34 1.99 14.20
N TYR A 125 -11.44 1.25 14.03
CA TYR A 125 -11.38 -0.17 13.71
C TYR A 125 -10.70 -0.41 12.35
N THR A 126 -10.96 0.43 11.35
CA THR A 126 -10.31 0.35 10.04
C THR A 126 -8.79 0.51 10.16
N LEU A 127 -8.33 1.51 10.93
CA LEU A 127 -6.90 1.76 11.17
C LEU A 127 -6.22 0.63 11.96
N ILE A 128 -6.91 0.07 12.96
CA ILE A 128 -6.43 -1.11 13.69
C ILE A 128 -6.30 -2.29 12.72
N GLY A 129 -7.31 -2.52 11.86
CA GLY A 129 -7.31 -3.61 10.90
C GLY A 129 -6.18 -3.50 9.89
N LEU A 130 -5.92 -2.29 9.38
CA LEU A 130 -4.79 -2.00 8.50
C LEU A 130 -3.45 -2.26 9.21
N SER A 131 -3.31 -1.80 10.45
CA SER A 131 -2.09 -1.96 11.25
C SER A 131 -1.81 -3.44 11.53
N LEU A 132 -2.84 -4.20 11.93
CA LEU A 132 -2.72 -5.65 12.17
C LEU A 132 -2.38 -6.41 10.90
N ASN A 133 -3.01 -6.10 9.76
CA ASN A 133 -2.68 -6.72 8.48
C ASN A 133 -1.24 -6.42 8.02
N SER A 134 -0.78 -5.19 8.26
CA SER A 134 0.59 -4.77 7.93
C SER A 134 1.62 -5.48 8.82
N LEU A 135 1.37 -5.55 10.13
CA LEU A 135 2.21 -6.28 11.08
C LEU A 135 2.24 -7.78 10.76
N LEU A 136 1.09 -8.36 10.41
CA LEU A 136 1.00 -9.76 9.99
C LEU A 136 1.84 -10.01 8.72
N LEU A 137 1.80 -9.11 7.74
CA LEU A 137 2.62 -9.23 6.54
C LEU A 137 4.12 -9.22 6.88
N VAL A 138 4.55 -8.24 7.69
CA VAL A 138 5.95 -8.15 8.15
C VAL A 138 6.36 -9.40 8.92
N LEU A 139 5.49 -9.93 9.78
CA LEU A 139 5.74 -11.18 10.50
C LEU A 139 5.94 -12.36 9.55
N PHE A 140 5.10 -12.53 8.54
CA PHE A 140 5.23 -13.61 7.56
C PHE A 140 6.50 -13.49 6.72
N LEU A 141 6.87 -12.28 6.33
CA LEU A 141 8.14 -12.01 5.65
C LEU A 141 9.33 -12.32 6.56
N TRP A 142 9.25 -11.95 7.84
CA TRP A 142 10.28 -12.25 8.83
C TRP A 142 10.43 -13.76 9.08
N ILE A 143 9.32 -14.50 9.14
CA ILE A 143 9.33 -15.98 9.24
C ILE A 143 10.01 -16.58 8.01
N ASN A 144 9.69 -16.13 6.79
CA ASN A 144 10.33 -16.62 5.57
C ASN A 144 11.85 -16.35 5.58
N LEU A 145 12.28 -15.20 6.10
CA LEU A 145 13.68 -14.83 6.19
C LEU A 145 14.48 -15.79 7.09
N HIS A 146 13.89 -16.24 8.20
CA HIS A 146 14.53 -17.14 9.17
C HIS A 146 14.36 -18.63 8.83
N ASN A 147 13.28 -18.99 8.14
CA ASN A 147 12.97 -20.37 7.76
C ASN A 147 12.97 -20.53 6.24
N ARG A 148 14.18 -20.63 5.65
CA ARG A 148 14.35 -20.73 4.20
C ARG A 148 13.79 -22.01 3.56
N SER A 149 13.47 -23.03 4.37
CA SER A 149 12.85 -24.28 3.90
C SER A 149 11.39 -24.12 3.50
N LEU A 150 10.70 -23.09 4.00
CA LEU A 150 9.30 -22.85 3.68
C LEU A 150 9.17 -21.98 2.43
N PRO A 151 8.46 -22.45 1.39
CA PRO A 151 8.21 -21.64 0.19
C PRO A 151 7.46 -20.35 0.55
N LEU A 152 7.94 -19.20 0.06
CA LEU A 152 7.29 -17.90 0.29
C LEU A 152 5.83 -17.91 -0.18
N LEU A 153 5.55 -18.56 -1.31
CA LEU A 153 4.19 -18.68 -1.83
C LEU A 153 3.23 -19.39 -0.88
N PHE A 154 3.71 -20.42 -0.18
CA PHE A 154 2.91 -21.13 0.82
C PHE A 154 2.57 -20.22 2.01
N LEU A 155 3.57 -19.47 2.51
CA LEU A 155 3.34 -18.48 3.56
C LEU A 155 2.36 -17.39 3.12
N MET A 156 2.49 -16.89 1.90
CA MET A 156 1.61 -15.85 1.36
C MET A 156 0.17 -16.35 1.15
N SER A 157 0.00 -17.64 0.85
CA SER A 157 -1.33 -18.26 0.76
C SER A 157 -2.01 -18.34 2.13
N ILE A 158 -1.27 -18.69 3.20
CA ILE A 158 -1.78 -18.66 4.58
C ILE A 158 -2.06 -17.21 5.01
N TYR A 159 -1.14 -16.29 4.73
CA TYR A 159 -1.33 -14.86 4.98
C TYR A 159 -2.61 -14.35 4.34
N THR A 160 -2.90 -14.74 3.10
CA THR A 160 -4.12 -14.33 2.37
C THR A 160 -5.38 -14.70 3.14
N VAL A 161 -5.46 -15.93 3.65
CA VAL A 161 -6.61 -16.39 4.45
C VAL A 161 -6.74 -15.58 5.74
N LEU A 162 -5.64 -15.42 6.48
CA LEU A 162 -5.63 -14.68 7.74
C LEU A 162 -5.93 -13.19 7.53
N ALA A 163 -5.41 -12.58 6.46
CA ALA A 163 -5.62 -11.18 6.14
C ALA A 163 -7.10 -10.88 5.87
N VAL A 164 -7.78 -11.76 5.12
CA VAL A 164 -9.23 -11.66 4.89
C VAL A 164 -10.00 -11.76 6.21
N LEU A 165 -9.64 -12.70 7.09
CA LEU A 165 -10.29 -12.87 8.39
C LEU A 165 -10.08 -11.67 9.31
N ILE A 166 -8.86 -11.14 9.39
CA ILE A 166 -8.54 -9.97 10.23
C ILE A 166 -9.21 -8.71 9.67
N ALA A 167 -9.16 -8.50 8.36
CA ALA A 167 -9.79 -7.35 7.73
C ALA A 167 -11.30 -7.34 7.97
N MET A 168 -11.99 -8.46 7.74
CA MET A 168 -13.43 -8.56 8.01
C MET A 168 -13.74 -8.50 9.51
N GLY A 169 -12.98 -9.21 10.34
CA GLY A 169 -13.18 -9.25 11.78
C GLY A 169 -13.01 -7.89 12.44
N THR A 170 -12.10 -7.07 11.93
CA THR A 170 -11.90 -5.72 12.46
C THR A 170 -12.95 -4.74 11.92
N SER A 171 -13.28 -4.80 10.62
CA SER A 171 -14.24 -3.87 10.00
C SER A 171 -15.69 -4.12 10.40
N TYR A 172 -16.09 -5.38 10.60
CA TYR A 172 -17.49 -5.78 10.84
C TYR A 172 -17.70 -6.51 12.18
N GLY A 173 -16.62 -6.86 12.88
CA GLY A 173 -16.64 -7.55 14.15
C GLY A 173 -16.49 -9.07 14.01
N PHE A 174 -15.58 -9.67 14.78
CA PHE A 174 -15.29 -11.11 14.77
C PHE A 174 -16.49 -12.01 15.10
N LYS A 175 -17.52 -11.50 15.78
CA LYS A 175 -18.74 -12.26 16.10
C LYS A 175 -19.74 -12.33 14.94
N ASN A 176 -19.64 -11.42 13.96
CA ASN A 176 -20.58 -11.27 12.86
C ASN A 176 -19.91 -11.56 11.51
N LEU A 177 -18.94 -12.50 11.49
CA LEU A 177 -18.24 -12.89 10.28
C LEU A 177 -19.21 -13.53 9.29
N ASP A 178 -19.35 -12.91 8.12
CA ASP A 178 -20.20 -13.41 7.05
C ASP A 178 -19.41 -14.39 6.17
N LEU A 179 -19.74 -15.68 6.29
CA LEU A 179 -19.08 -16.74 5.55
C LEU A 179 -19.18 -16.55 4.03
N ARG A 180 -20.27 -15.94 3.53
CA ARG A 180 -20.44 -15.68 2.09
C ARG A 180 -19.38 -14.71 1.58
N LYS A 181 -19.09 -13.67 2.37
CA LYS A 181 -18.06 -12.67 2.05
C LYS A 181 -16.68 -13.29 2.12
N ILE A 182 -16.38 -14.05 3.19
CA ILE A 182 -15.07 -14.69 3.36
C ILE A 182 -14.78 -15.67 2.22
N VAL A 183 -15.67 -16.64 2.02
CA VAL A 183 -15.50 -17.68 1.00
C VAL A 183 -15.48 -17.07 -0.40
N GLY A 184 -16.36 -16.09 -0.66
CA GLY A 184 -16.36 -15.37 -1.92
C GLY A 184 -15.02 -14.70 -2.21
N THR A 185 -14.46 -13.96 -1.24
CA THR A 185 -13.17 -13.28 -1.40
C THR A 185 -12.04 -14.26 -1.61
N LEU A 186 -11.97 -15.33 -0.82
CA LEU A 186 -10.92 -16.33 -0.99
C LEU A 186 -11.01 -17.03 -2.35
N LEU A 187 -12.22 -17.44 -2.78
CA LEU A 187 -12.41 -18.05 -4.09
C LEU A 187 -12.01 -17.12 -5.23
N SER A 188 -12.40 -15.86 -5.15
CA SER A 188 -12.06 -14.87 -6.18
C SER A 188 -10.55 -14.62 -6.28
N VAL A 189 -9.90 -14.42 -5.12
CA VAL A 189 -8.45 -14.20 -5.03
C VAL A 189 -7.66 -15.40 -5.55
N PHE A 190 -7.99 -16.60 -5.07
CA PHE A 190 -7.26 -17.81 -5.49
C PHE A 190 -7.54 -18.18 -6.95
N LEU A 191 -8.77 -17.96 -7.45
CA LEU A 191 -9.07 -18.24 -8.85
C LEU A 191 -8.34 -17.27 -9.79
N ALA A 192 -8.34 -15.97 -9.49
CA ALA A 192 -7.57 -14.98 -10.24
C ALA A 192 -6.07 -15.31 -10.20
N PHE A 193 -5.54 -15.65 -9.03
CA PHE A 193 -4.16 -16.06 -8.86
C PHE A 193 -3.82 -17.31 -9.69
N ILE A 194 -4.67 -18.34 -9.67
CA ILE A 194 -4.47 -19.57 -10.46
C ILE A 194 -4.48 -19.27 -11.96
N ILE A 195 -5.40 -18.43 -12.45
CA ILE A 195 -5.44 -18.03 -13.86
C ILE A 195 -4.11 -17.38 -14.27
N CYS A 196 -3.62 -16.43 -13.47
CA CYS A 196 -2.33 -15.78 -13.75
C CYS A 196 -1.16 -16.75 -13.64
N LEU A 197 -1.14 -17.63 -12.63
CA LEU A 197 -0.09 -18.63 -12.45
C LEU A 197 -0.03 -19.61 -13.63
N VAL A 198 -1.18 -20.06 -14.12
CA VAL A 198 -1.28 -20.94 -15.30
C VAL A 198 -0.81 -20.20 -16.54
N ALA A 199 -1.25 -18.96 -16.76
CA ALA A 199 -0.81 -18.15 -17.90
C ALA A 199 0.72 -17.96 -17.89
N MET A 200 1.30 -17.60 -16.73
CA MET A 200 2.75 -17.46 -16.55
C MET A 200 3.49 -18.77 -16.85
N ASN A 201 3.02 -19.90 -16.32
CA ASN A 201 3.62 -21.21 -16.58
C ASN A 201 3.59 -21.58 -18.08
N GLN A 202 2.46 -21.33 -18.76
CA GLN A 202 2.30 -21.65 -20.18
C GLN A 202 3.16 -20.76 -21.09
N LEU A 203 3.34 -19.50 -20.71
CA LEU A 203 4.22 -18.57 -21.40
C LEU A 203 5.71 -18.79 -21.03
N GLY A 204 6.02 -19.67 -20.08
CA GLY A 204 7.39 -19.86 -19.59
C GLY A 204 7.99 -18.61 -18.97
N ASP A 205 7.14 -17.77 -18.35
CA ASP A 205 7.45 -16.41 -17.88
C ASP A 205 8.04 -15.48 -18.98
N ASN A 206 7.93 -15.83 -20.27
CA ASN A 206 8.45 -15.01 -21.36
C ASN A 206 7.73 -13.66 -21.42
N GLY A 207 8.52 -12.59 -21.53
CA GLY A 207 8.03 -11.21 -21.54
C GLY A 207 7.84 -10.60 -20.15
N ILE A 208 8.18 -11.32 -19.08
CA ILE A 208 8.22 -10.80 -17.71
C ILE A 208 9.68 -10.52 -17.34
N TRP A 209 10.00 -9.25 -17.12
CA TRP A 209 11.36 -8.81 -16.79
C TRP A 209 11.52 -8.69 -15.28
N PHE A 210 11.95 -9.77 -14.63
CA PHE A 210 12.12 -9.81 -13.17
C PHE A 210 13.33 -9.02 -12.67
N GLU A 211 14.23 -8.64 -13.58
CA GLU A 211 15.44 -7.85 -13.33
C GLU A 211 15.12 -6.48 -12.72
N GLU A 212 13.90 -5.98 -12.90
CA GLU A 212 13.44 -4.72 -12.30
C GLU A 212 13.07 -4.83 -10.83
N MET A 213 12.82 -6.04 -10.34
CA MET A 213 12.64 -6.21 -8.90
C MET A 213 14.00 -5.86 -8.28
N GLN A 214 14.05 -4.74 -7.54
CA GLN A 214 15.29 -4.08 -7.10
C GLN A 214 16.29 -4.96 -6.31
N PHE A 215 16.01 -6.24 -6.06
CA PHE A 215 16.88 -7.17 -5.35
C PHE A 215 16.78 -8.60 -5.92
N VAL A 216 17.59 -8.90 -6.94
CA VAL A 216 17.67 -10.17 -7.71
C VAL A 216 18.11 -11.39 -6.87
N THR A 217 18.47 -11.22 -5.60
CA THR A 217 19.07 -12.27 -4.75
C THR A 217 18.07 -13.23 -4.08
N ARG A 218 16.75 -13.08 -4.36
CA ARG A 218 15.67 -13.94 -3.86
C ARG A 218 15.00 -14.67 -5.01
N PRO A 219 14.27 -15.78 -4.76
CA PRO A 219 13.42 -16.38 -5.78
C PRO A 219 12.34 -15.36 -6.22
N TYR A 220 12.70 -14.52 -7.18
CA TYR A 220 11.97 -13.35 -7.68
C TYR A 220 10.53 -13.71 -8.04
N ARG A 221 10.36 -14.87 -8.66
CA ARG A 221 9.08 -15.43 -9.05
C ARG A 221 8.15 -15.64 -7.85
N SER A 222 8.67 -16.21 -6.76
CA SER A 222 7.87 -16.45 -5.56
C SER A 222 7.47 -15.16 -4.84
N VAL A 223 8.35 -14.14 -4.88
CA VAL A 223 8.07 -12.80 -4.33
C VAL A 223 6.98 -12.13 -5.16
N PHE A 224 7.09 -12.20 -6.49
CA PHE A 224 6.10 -11.66 -7.41
C PHE A 224 4.73 -12.31 -7.23
N LEU A 225 4.68 -13.65 -7.21
CA LEU A 225 3.43 -14.40 -6.97
C LEU A 225 2.82 -14.08 -5.59
N GLY A 226 3.64 -13.89 -4.55
CA GLY A 226 3.18 -13.41 -3.25
C GLY A 226 2.55 -12.01 -3.32
N GLY A 227 3.17 -11.10 -4.08
CA GLY A 227 2.62 -9.77 -4.37
C GLY A 227 1.29 -9.81 -5.13
N LEU A 228 1.11 -10.75 -6.06
CA LEU A 228 -0.16 -10.94 -6.77
C LEU A 228 -1.31 -11.30 -5.81
N LEU A 229 -1.06 -12.18 -4.83
CA LEU A 229 -2.05 -12.52 -3.82
C LEU A 229 -2.47 -11.29 -3.01
N ILE A 230 -1.50 -10.48 -2.55
CA ILE A 230 -1.79 -9.26 -1.77
C ILE A 230 -2.61 -8.26 -2.59
N GLY A 231 -2.23 -8.01 -3.85
CA GLY A 231 -2.97 -7.12 -4.74
C GLY A 231 -4.41 -7.61 -5.00
N ALA A 232 -4.58 -8.92 -5.20
CA ALA A 232 -5.88 -9.53 -5.43
C ALA A 232 -6.81 -9.44 -4.21
N ILE A 233 -6.29 -9.52 -2.97
CA ILE A 233 -7.10 -9.36 -1.74
C ILE A 233 -7.80 -8.00 -1.74
N GLY A 234 -7.05 -6.92 -1.92
CA GLY A 234 -7.60 -5.56 -1.92
C GLY A 234 -8.61 -5.37 -3.04
N ALA A 235 -8.28 -5.85 -4.24
CA ALA A 235 -9.14 -5.74 -5.41
C ALA A 235 -10.47 -6.51 -5.27
N SER A 236 -10.44 -7.72 -4.68
CA SER A 236 -11.63 -8.56 -4.57
C SER A 236 -12.48 -8.28 -3.32
N MET A 237 -11.86 -7.97 -2.18
CA MET A 237 -12.58 -7.90 -0.90
C MET A 237 -13.65 -6.80 -0.93
N ASP A 238 -13.26 -5.60 -1.36
CA ASP A 238 -14.15 -4.44 -1.36
C ASP A 238 -15.35 -4.65 -2.27
N ASN A 239 -15.16 -5.29 -3.43
CA ASN A 239 -16.26 -5.58 -4.35
C ASN A 239 -17.25 -6.60 -3.79
N ILE A 240 -16.77 -7.72 -3.26
CA ILE A 240 -17.65 -8.78 -2.71
C ILE A 240 -18.43 -8.28 -1.51
N VAL A 241 -17.75 -7.57 -0.62
CA VAL A 241 -18.37 -7.01 0.57
C VAL A 241 -19.45 -6.00 0.17
N THR A 242 -19.18 -5.15 -0.82
CA THR A 242 -20.17 -4.18 -1.33
C THR A 242 -21.38 -4.90 -1.92
N ILE A 243 -21.18 -5.82 -2.86
CA ILE A 243 -22.27 -6.55 -3.53
C ILE A 243 -23.15 -7.31 -2.51
N ILE A 244 -22.55 -8.12 -1.64
CA ILE A 244 -23.31 -8.93 -0.67
C ILE A 244 -24.02 -8.03 0.35
N SER A 245 -23.36 -6.99 0.85
CA SER A 245 -23.98 -6.10 1.84
C SER A 245 -25.12 -5.28 1.24
N SER A 246 -24.99 -4.83 -0.01
CA SER A 246 -26.08 -4.14 -0.72
C SER A 246 -27.26 -5.07 -0.98
N LEU A 247 -27.01 -6.32 -1.37
CA LEU A 247 -28.08 -7.31 -1.54
C LEU A 247 -28.79 -7.64 -0.22
N ASP A 248 -28.05 -7.79 0.87
CA ASP A 248 -28.62 -7.97 2.21
C ASP A 248 -29.49 -6.77 2.61
N GLU A 249 -29.06 -5.54 2.32
CA GLU A 249 -29.82 -4.33 2.62
C GLU A 249 -31.12 -4.25 1.78
N ILE A 250 -31.05 -4.56 0.48
CA ILE A 250 -32.22 -4.60 -0.39
C ILE A 250 -33.21 -5.66 0.10
N GLN A 251 -32.72 -6.85 0.43
CA GLN A 251 -33.55 -7.94 0.96
C GLN A 251 -34.21 -7.57 2.29
N ALA A 252 -33.47 -6.92 3.20
CA ALA A 252 -33.99 -6.50 4.49
C ALA A 252 -35.08 -5.42 4.39
N LYS A 253 -35.01 -4.54 3.37
CA LYS A 253 -36.03 -3.52 3.12
C LYS A 253 -37.26 -4.06 2.37
N ASN A 254 -37.08 -5.06 1.51
CA ASN A 254 -38.18 -5.65 0.76
C ASN A 254 -38.09 -7.18 0.67
N HIS A 255 -38.69 -7.84 1.66
CA HIS A 255 -38.74 -9.31 1.75
C HIS A 255 -39.58 -10.00 0.67
N GLN A 256 -40.39 -9.26 -0.11
CA GLN A 256 -41.24 -9.83 -1.16
C GLN A 256 -40.50 -10.02 -2.48
N LEU A 257 -39.27 -9.50 -2.61
CA LEU A 257 -38.49 -9.63 -3.83
C LEU A 257 -38.09 -11.08 -4.09
N SER A 258 -38.24 -11.49 -5.35
CA SER A 258 -37.73 -12.78 -5.81
C SER A 258 -36.19 -12.77 -5.86
N VAL A 259 -35.57 -13.94 -5.70
CA VAL A 259 -34.11 -14.10 -5.82
C VAL A 259 -33.62 -13.61 -7.18
N LYS A 260 -34.40 -13.79 -8.24
CA LYS A 260 -34.07 -13.33 -9.60
C LYS A 260 -33.99 -11.79 -9.67
N GLN A 261 -34.89 -11.08 -9.00
CA GLN A 261 -34.86 -9.62 -8.92
C GLN A 261 -33.67 -9.13 -8.10
N LEU A 262 -33.38 -9.77 -6.96
CA LEU A 262 -32.19 -9.45 -6.16
C LEU A 262 -30.90 -9.63 -6.95
N VAL A 263 -30.75 -10.76 -7.65
CA VAL A 263 -29.58 -11.02 -8.50
C VAL A 263 -29.46 -9.99 -9.61
N ARG A 264 -30.57 -9.56 -10.21
CA ARG A 264 -30.54 -8.51 -11.23
C ARG A 264 -30.03 -7.17 -10.68
N SER A 265 -30.54 -6.75 -9.53
CA SER A 265 -30.04 -5.54 -8.86
C SER A 265 -28.57 -5.69 -8.44
N GLY A 266 -28.17 -6.88 -7.98
CA GLY A 266 -26.77 -7.17 -7.67
C GLY A 266 -25.84 -7.10 -8.88
N GLN A 267 -26.30 -7.52 -10.06
CA GLN A 267 -25.54 -7.39 -11.31
C GLN A 267 -25.34 -5.93 -11.70
N GLU A 268 -26.36 -5.09 -11.57
CA GLU A 268 -26.27 -3.66 -11.88
C GLU A 268 -25.30 -2.95 -10.94
N ILE A 269 -25.41 -3.20 -9.62
CA ILE A 269 -24.45 -2.68 -8.63
C ILE A 269 -23.03 -3.16 -8.93
N ALA A 270 -22.87 -4.45 -9.24
CA ALA A 270 -21.57 -5.04 -9.49
C ALA A 270 -20.91 -4.50 -10.76
N GLN A 271 -21.67 -4.17 -11.80
CA GLN A 271 -21.14 -3.55 -13.02
C GLN A 271 -20.58 -2.15 -12.73
N ASP A 272 -21.31 -1.37 -11.95
CA ASP A 272 -20.88 -0.02 -11.57
C ASP A 272 -19.64 -0.04 -10.67
N THR A 273 -19.62 -0.93 -9.67
CA THR A 273 -18.50 -1.01 -8.72
C THR A 273 -17.25 -1.61 -9.37
N ALA A 274 -17.39 -2.68 -10.17
CA ALA A 274 -16.26 -3.34 -10.82
C ALA A 274 -15.54 -2.40 -11.79
N SER A 275 -16.28 -1.65 -12.62
CA SER A 275 -15.70 -0.70 -13.57
C SER A 275 -14.86 0.38 -12.87
N SER A 276 -15.42 0.97 -11.80
CA SER A 276 -14.73 1.97 -10.99
C SER A 276 -13.44 1.42 -10.35
N MET A 277 -13.51 0.21 -9.75
CA MET A 277 -12.35 -0.41 -9.12
C MET A 277 -11.25 -0.83 -10.11
N ILE A 278 -11.61 -1.29 -11.31
CA ILE A 278 -10.62 -1.61 -12.35
C ILE A 278 -9.82 -0.35 -12.73
N ASN A 279 -10.49 0.79 -12.90
CA ASN A 279 -9.81 2.05 -13.20
C ASN A 279 -8.87 2.49 -12.07
N VAL A 280 -9.34 2.42 -10.81
CA VAL A 280 -8.51 2.73 -9.63
C VAL A 280 -7.27 1.85 -9.58
N LEU A 281 -7.44 0.54 -9.79
CA LEU A 281 -6.35 -0.42 -9.81
C LEU A 281 -5.34 -0.13 -10.93
N MET A 282 -5.84 0.15 -12.13
CA MET A 282 -5.00 0.45 -13.29
C MET A 282 -4.20 1.73 -13.07
N PHE A 283 -4.81 2.79 -12.58
CA PHE A 283 -4.10 4.04 -12.27
C PHE A 283 -3.08 3.87 -11.16
N ALA A 284 -3.38 3.07 -10.12
CA ALA A 284 -2.44 2.80 -9.04
C ALA A 284 -1.16 2.14 -9.58
N TYR A 285 -1.28 1.08 -10.39
CA TYR A 285 -0.12 0.38 -10.96
C TYR A 285 0.60 1.21 -12.02
N LEU A 286 -0.13 1.86 -12.94
CA LEU A 286 0.49 2.71 -13.97
C LEU A 286 1.25 3.89 -13.34
N SER A 287 0.72 4.50 -12.28
CA SER A 287 1.41 5.60 -11.59
C SER A 287 2.77 5.17 -11.01
N GLY A 288 2.87 3.92 -10.53
CA GLY A 288 4.12 3.35 -10.02
C GLY A 288 5.17 3.12 -11.10
N ALA A 289 4.74 2.91 -12.36
CA ALA A 289 5.64 2.71 -13.50
C ALA A 289 6.24 4.02 -14.05
N ILE A 290 5.61 5.18 -13.79
CA ILE A 290 6.00 6.47 -14.40
C ILE A 290 7.48 6.82 -14.18
N PRO A 291 8.04 6.76 -12.95
CA PRO A 291 9.43 7.18 -12.74
C PRO A 291 10.43 6.39 -13.58
N SER A 292 10.27 5.07 -13.63
CA SER A 292 11.13 4.19 -14.41
C SER A 292 10.92 4.38 -15.90
N PHE A 293 9.68 4.61 -16.32
CA PHE A 293 9.33 4.90 -17.71
C PHE A 293 10.01 6.17 -18.22
N VAL A 294 9.94 7.25 -17.42
CA VAL A 294 10.60 8.52 -17.73
C VAL A 294 12.12 8.36 -17.70
N PHE A 295 12.67 7.65 -16.71
CA PHE A 295 14.10 7.41 -16.60
C PHE A 295 14.67 6.72 -17.84
N ASN A 296 14.06 5.63 -18.33
CA ASN A 296 14.57 4.92 -19.50
C ASN A 296 14.44 5.73 -20.79
N LEU A 297 13.30 6.39 -21.00
CA LEU A 297 13.12 7.26 -22.17
C LEU A 297 14.13 8.41 -22.18
N ALA A 298 14.43 9.00 -21.01
CA ALA A 298 15.45 10.03 -20.87
C ALA A 298 16.87 9.51 -21.16
N ASN A 299 17.13 8.23 -20.89
CA ASN A 299 18.40 7.56 -21.19
C ASN A 299 18.47 6.96 -22.62
N GLY A 300 17.57 7.37 -23.53
CA GLY A 300 17.62 7.01 -24.94
C GLY A 300 17.05 5.63 -25.29
N TRP A 301 16.34 4.98 -24.36
CA TRP A 301 15.65 3.72 -24.65
C TRP A 301 14.45 3.96 -25.57
N THR A 302 14.15 3.01 -26.46
CA THR A 302 12.96 3.13 -27.30
C THR A 302 11.70 2.92 -26.46
N PHE A 303 10.59 3.50 -26.90
CA PHE A 303 9.29 3.27 -26.26
C PHE A 303 8.95 1.78 -26.15
N ARG A 304 9.30 1.00 -27.18
CA ARG A 304 9.06 -0.45 -27.20
C ARG A 304 9.83 -1.18 -26.12
N ASP A 305 11.11 -0.85 -25.94
CA ASP A 305 11.98 -1.52 -24.98
C ASP A 305 11.58 -1.14 -23.54
N THR A 306 11.30 0.15 -23.30
CA THR A 306 10.79 0.63 -22.01
C THR A 306 9.43 0.02 -21.65
N PHE A 307 8.52 -0.09 -22.62
CA PHE A 307 7.22 -0.74 -22.42
C PHE A 307 7.36 -2.22 -22.09
N GLY A 308 8.25 -2.92 -22.80
CA GLY A 308 8.56 -4.32 -22.54
C GLY A 308 9.11 -4.53 -21.13
N LEU A 309 10.13 -3.76 -20.75
CA LEU A 309 10.83 -3.90 -19.48
C LEU A 309 9.91 -3.57 -18.28
N HIS A 310 9.42 -2.32 -18.22
CA HIS A 310 8.78 -1.76 -17.02
C HIS A 310 7.30 -2.06 -16.88
N LEU A 311 6.56 -2.04 -17.99
CA LEU A 311 5.12 -2.25 -17.91
C LEU A 311 4.75 -3.72 -17.78
N SER A 312 5.63 -4.67 -18.13
CA SER A 312 5.29 -6.11 -18.06
C SER A 312 4.84 -6.56 -16.67
N LEU A 313 5.59 -6.19 -15.63
CA LEU A 313 5.29 -6.56 -14.24
C LEU A 313 4.04 -5.82 -13.73
N GLU A 314 3.96 -4.51 -13.94
CA GLU A 314 2.84 -3.69 -13.45
C GLU A 314 1.52 -4.00 -14.19
N ILE A 315 1.58 -4.24 -15.50
CA ILE A 315 0.42 -4.71 -16.28
C ILE A 315 -0.02 -6.08 -15.76
N LEU A 316 0.91 -7.02 -15.53
CA LEU A 316 0.53 -8.34 -15.05
C LEU A 316 -0.11 -8.28 -13.65
N ARG A 317 0.38 -7.41 -12.76
CA ARG A 317 -0.27 -7.13 -11.47
C ARG A 317 -1.68 -6.54 -11.65
N ALA A 318 -1.81 -5.56 -12.54
CA ALA A 318 -3.09 -4.93 -12.85
C ALA A 318 -4.09 -5.92 -13.46
N ILE A 319 -3.65 -6.80 -14.37
CA ILE A 319 -4.47 -7.86 -14.97
C ILE A 319 -4.89 -8.88 -13.91
N CYS A 320 -3.98 -9.30 -13.03
CA CYS A 320 -4.30 -10.24 -11.96
C CYS A 320 -5.35 -9.66 -11.00
N GLY A 321 -5.17 -8.41 -10.55
CA GLY A 321 -6.17 -7.74 -9.72
C GLY A 321 -7.47 -7.47 -10.49
N GLY A 322 -7.40 -7.20 -11.80
CA GLY A 322 -8.55 -7.09 -12.69
C GLY A 322 -9.36 -8.38 -12.77
N PHE A 323 -8.70 -9.54 -12.91
CA PHE A 323 -9.36 -10.84 -12.82
C PHE A 323 -10.04 -11.04 -11.46
N ALA A 324 -9.37 -10.65 -10.36
CA ALA A 324 -9.96 -10.73 -9.03
C ALA A 324 -11.23 -9.87 -8.91
N ILE A 325 -11.26 -8.69 -9.53
CA ILE A 325 -12.47 -7.83 -9.56
C ILE A 325 -13.55 -8.47 -10.44
N VAL A 326 -13.23 -8.90 -11.66
CA VAL A 326 -14.23 -9.44 -12.59
C VAL A 326 -14.85 -10.73 -12.06
N LEU A 327 -14.03 -11.64 -11.51
CA LEU A 327 -14.49 -12.92 -10.94
C LEU A 327 -15.26 -12.73 -9.63
N SER A 328 -14.96 -11.68 -8.88
CA SER A 328 -15.69 -11.40 -7.64
C SER A 328 -17.19 -11.18 -7.85
N VAL A 329 -17.60 -10.67 -9.02
CA VAL A 329 -19.01 -10.43 -9.36
C VAL A 329 -19.82 -11.73 -9.43
N PRO A 330 -19.54 -12.69 -10.33
CA PRO A 330 -20.28 -13.94 -10.38
C PRO A 330 -20.12 -14.74 -9.09
N ILE A 331 -18.96 -14.69 -8.42
CA ILE A 331 -18.72 -15.41 -7.16
C ILE A 331 -19.59 -14.84 -6.03
N ALA A 332 -19.69 -13.52 -5.88
CA ALA A 332 -20.52 -12.88 -4.87
C ALA A 332 -22.00 -13.21 -5.07
N LEU A 333 -22.48 -13.13 -6.31
CA LEU A 333 -23.87 -13.47 -6.66
C LEU A 333 -24.16 -14.95 -6.41
N ALA A 334 -23.25 -15.85 -6.79
CA ALA A 334 -23.38 -17.28 -6.54
C ALA A 334 -23.39 -17.60 -5.02
N ALA A 335 -22.50 -16.97 -4.25
CA ALA A 335 -22.47 -17.11 -2.79
C ALA A 335 -23.76 -16.62 -2.13
N PHE A 336 -24.35 -15.53 -2.64
CA PHE A 336 -25.64 -15.03 -2.18
C PHE A 336 -26.77 -16.01 -2.49
N ILE A 337 -26.87 -16.50 -3.74
CA ILE A 337 -27.90 -17.47 -4.16
C ILE A 337 -27.79 -18.77 -3.35
N ALA A 338 -26.57 -19.29 -3.17
CA ALA A 338 -26.34 -20.51 -2.40
C ALA A 338 -26.84 -20.38 -0.96
N ALA A 339 -26.61 -19.23 -0.33
CA ALA A 339 -27.08 -18.96 1.01
C ALA A 339 -28.62 -18.85 1.09
N GLU A 340 -29.25 -18.22 0.09
CA GLU A 340 -30.72 -18.13 0.03
C GLU A 340 -31.37 -19.51 -0.17
N ASN A 341 -30.77 -20.37 -1.00
CA ASN A 341 -31.24 -21.74 -1.17
C ASN A 341 -31.12 -22.56 0.12
N LEU A 342 -30.01 -22.42 0.85
CA LEU A 342 -29.81 -23.08 2.15
C LEU A 342 -30.83 -22.62 3.21
N LYS A 343 -31.19 -21.33 3.23
CA LYS A 343 -32.23 -20.80 4.12
C LYS A 343 -33.62 -21.34 3.77
N ARG A 344 -33.92 -21.52 2.48
CA ARG A 344 -35.22 -22.07 2.01
C ARG A 344 -35.34 -23.56 2.32
N GLY A 345 -34.29 -24.35 2.11
CA GLY A 345 -34.28 -25.79 2.41
C GLY A 345 -34.31 -26.14 3.91
N ARG A 346 -34.03 -25.19 4.81
CA ARG A 346 -34.23 -25.35 6.26
C ARG A 346 -35.64 -25.01 6.74
N LYS A 347 -36.47 -24.39 5.89
CA LYS A 347 -37.87 -24.00 6.21
C LYS A 347 -38.91 -25.00 5.70
N THR A 348 -38.49 -26.01 4.94
CA THR A 348 -39.28 -27.16 4.47
C THR A 348 -38.98 -28.38 5.31
#